data_AF-A0A7S0AJ60-F1
#
_entry.id   AF-A0A7S0AJ60-F1
#
_cell.length_a   1.000
_cell.length_b   1.000
_cell.length_c   1.000
_cell.angle_alpha   90.00
_cell.angle_beta   90.00
_cell.angle_gamma   90.00
#
_symmetry.space_group_name_H-M   'P 1'
#
loop_
_entity.id
_entity.type
_entity.pdbx_description
1 polymer ?
#
loop_
_entity_poly.entity_id
_entity_poly.type
_entity_poly.pdbx_seq_one_letter_code
_entity_poly.pdbx_strand_id
1 'polypeptide(L)'
;MTISLNSIFQRREYDAPVVMGDEKIMSKKAHGTSAVPVQDSLRWKCDKETADRICNYNRHYAEHSGYFLSKQRNFTSSAKKEFEKNGELVFYDSNTGKPLFRFHGGKRTFDEFIAESRAHGWPSFRDEEVDWTNVRILKGGEAVSVDGTHLGHNLPDRNGNRYCINLVSCAGHPDK
;
A
#
# COMPACT_ATOMS: atom_id res chain seq x y z
N MET A 1 -43.74 -16.34 -11.38
CA MET A 1 -42.54 -16.68 -10.59
C MET A 1 -41.43 -15.76 -11.08
N THR A 2 -41.28 -14.60 -10.44
CA THR A 2 -40.41 -13.53 -10.93
C THR A 2 -38.98 -13.85 -10.52
N ILE A 3 -38.17 -14.27 -11.48
CA ILE A 3 -36.73 -14.45 -11.26
C ILE A 3 -36.16 -13.04 -11.03
N SER A 4 -35.72 -12.78 -9.80
CA SER A 4 -35.02 -11.55 -9.45
C SER A 4 -33.68 -11.54 -10.19
N LEU A 5 -33.56 -10.64 -11.18
CA LEU A 5 -32.36 -10.40 -11.99
C LEU A 5 -31.21 -9.73 -11.22
N ASN A 6 -31.28 -9.62 -9.88
CA ASN A 6 -30.30 -8.90 -9.07
C ASN A 6 -28.99 -9.66 -8.79
N SER A 7 -28.62 -10.64 -9.62
CA SER A 7 -27.42 -11.48 -9.39
C SER A 7 -26.38 -11.42 -10.50
N ILE A 8 -26.42 -10.44 -11.41
CA ILE A 8 -25.55 -10.45 -12.60
C ILE A 8 -24.73 -9.15 -12.65
N PHE A 9 -23.46 -9.26 -12.25
CA PHE A 9 -22.43 -8.23 -12.15
C PHE A 9 -22.62 -7.20 -11.02
N GLN A 10 -21.99 -7.44 -9.85
CA GLN A 10 -21.44 -6.30 -9.12
C GLN A 10 -20.46 -5.60 -10.06
N ARG A 11 -20.81 -4.41 -10.53
CA ARG A 11 -19.96 -3.59 -11.39
C ARG A 11 -18.68 -3.32 -10.60
N ARG A 12 -17.55 -3.84 -11.07
CA ARG A 12 -16.24 -3.49 -10.49
C ARG A 12 -16.05 -2.00 -10.68
N GLU A 13 -15.68 -1.30 -9.60
CA GLU A 13 -15.44 0.15 -9.64
C GLU A 13 -14.16 0.48 -10.43
N TYR A 14 -13.20 -0.45 -10.40
CA TYR A 14 -11.96 -0.38 -11.14
C TYR A 14 -11.81 -1.60 -12.05
N ASP A 15 -11.26 -1.40 -13.25
CA ASP A 15 -11.01 -2.47 -14.21
C ASP A 15 -9.83 -3.35 -13.80
N ALA A 16 -9.69 -4.52 -14.44
CA ALA A 16 -8.52 -5.36 -14.27
C ALA A 16 -7.23 -4.58 -14.59
N PRO A 17 -6.12 -4.80 -13.85
CA PRO A 17 -5.87 -5.92 -12.94
C PRO A 17 -6.35 -5.71 -11.50
N VAL A 18 -7.06 -4.63 -11.19
CA VAL A 18 -7.48 -4.33 -9.81
C VAL A 18 -8.30 -5.46 -9.20
N VAL A 19 -7.89 -5.90 -8.01
CA VAL A 19 -8.64 -6.87 -7.21
C VAL A 19 -9.42 -6.14 -6.12
N MET A 20 -10.75 -6.11 -6.28
CA MET A 20 -11.65 -5.52 -5.29
C MET A 20 -11.70 -6.35 -4.01
N GLY A 21 -11.76 -5.67 -2.85
CA GLY A 21 -11.98 -6.27 -1.54
C GLY A 21 -13.38 -6.00 -1.00
N ASP A 22 -13.77 -6.79 0.00
CA ASP A 22 -14.99 -6.55 0.79
C ASP A 22 -14.65 -5.65 1.99
N GLU A 23 -15.56 -4.74 2.37
CA GLU A 23 -15.40 -3.87 3.55
C GLU A 23 -15.11 -4.64 4.84
N LYS A 24 -15.51 -5.92 4.92
CA LYS A 24 -15.22 -6.80 6.06
C LYS A 24 -13.73 -7.02 6.31
N ILE A 25 -12.87 -6.83 5.30
CA ILE A 25 -11.40 -6.88 5.48
C ILE A 25 -10.97 -5.87 6.54
N MET A 26 -11.63 -4.72 6.63
CA MET A 26 -11.31 -3.65 7.59
C MET A 26 -12.25 -3.63 8.80
N SER A 27 -12.99 -4.71 9.06
CA SER A 27 -13.75 -4.86 10.30
C SER A 27 -12.81 -4.89 11.51
N LYS A 28 -13.33 -4.46 12.67
CA LYS A 28 -12.60 -4.50 13.94
C LYS A 28 -12.09 -5.91 14.24
N LYS A 29 -10.82 -6.02 14.59
CA LYS A 29 -10.10 -7.23 15.00
C LYS A 29 -9.46 -7.00 16.38
N ALA A 30 -8.50 -7.85 16.75
CA ALA A 30 -7.80 -7.77 18.02
C ALA A 30 -7.01 -6.46 18.20
N HIS A 31 -6.46 -5.91 17.12
CA HIS A 31 -5.67 -4.68 17.14
C HIS A 31 -6.17 -3.70 16.06
N GLY A 32 -7.21 -2.95 16.38
CA GLY A 32 -7.84 -2.03 15.42
C GLY A 32 -8.51 -2.79 14.28
N THR A 33 -8.08 -2.55 13.04
CA THR A 33 -8.52 -3.31 11.86
C THR A 33 -7.66 -4.54 11.55
N SER A 34 -6.58 -4.79 12.32
CA SER A 34 -5.64 -5.89 12.09
C SER A 34 -5.64 -6.90 13.25
N ALA A 35 -5.16 -8.11 13.00
CA ALA A 35 -5.03 -9.13 14.05
C ALA A 35 -3.85 -8.85 15.01
N VAL A 36 -2.81 -8.17 14.52
CA VAL A 36 -1.55 -7.88 15.21
C VAL A 36 -1.17 -6.40 15.04
N PRO A 37 -0.38 -5.80 15.95
CA PRO A 37 0.20 -4.48 15.74
C PRO A 37 1.25 -4.48 14.62
N VAL A 38 1.74 -3.29 14.26
CA VAL A 38 2.94 -3.18 13.42
C VAL A 38 4.15 -3.86 14.08
N GLN A 39 5.09 -4.35 13.27
CA GLN A 39 6.36 -4.91 13.71
C GLN A 39 7.13 -3.91 14.60
N ASP A 40 7.89 -4.43 15.57
CA ASP A 40 8.62 -3.60 16.54
C ASP A 40 9.68 -2.70 15.89
N SER A 41 10.33 -3.19 14.85
CA SER A 41 11.24 -2.41 14.02
C SER A 41 10.70 -2.32 12.61
N LEU A 42 10.70 -1.13 12.03
CA LEU A 42 10.33 -0.89 10.65
C LEU A 42 11.53 -0.45 9.82
N ARG A 43 11.53 -0.83 8.55
CA ARG A 43 12.49 -0.38 7.56
C ARG A 43 12.44 1.14 7.42
N TRP A 44 13.55 1.66 6.92
CA TRP A 44 13.71 3.08 6.61
C TRP A 44 13.53 4.03 7.80
N LYS A 45 13.70 3.48 9.01
CA LYS A 45 13.50 4.16 10.30
C LYS A 45 12.06 4.65 10.50
N CYS A 46 11.06 4.08 9.83
CA CYS A 46 9.67 4.51 10.00
C CYS A 46 9.26 4.47 11.49
N ASP A 47 8.50 5.48 11.88
CA ASP A 47 8.07 5.70 13.26
C ASP A 47 6.96 4.72 13.64
N LYS A 48 7.19 3.93 14.69
CA LYS A 48 6.29 2.86 15.09
C LYS A 48 4.92 3.37 15.53
N GLU A 49 4.87 4.46 16.29
CA GLU A 49 3.59 5.00 16.82
C GLU A 49 2.73 5.57 15.68
N THR A 50 3.36 6.29 14.75
CA THR A 50 2.70 6.76 13.53
C THR A 50 2.21 5.58 12.71
N ALA A 51 3.04 4.57 12.50
CA ALA A 51 2.68 3.39 11.74
C ALA A 51 1.49 2.66 12.37
N ASP A 52 1.52 2.42 13.68
CA ASP A 52 0.46 1.69 14.37
C ASP A 52 -0.89 2.40 14.27
N ARG A 53 -0.89 3.73 14.48
CA ARG A 53 -2.09 4.55 14.33
C ARG A 53 -2.61 4.53 12.89
N ILE A 54 -1.75 4.68 11.89
CA ILE A 54 -2.15 4.76 10.48
C ILE A 54 -2.63 3.40 9.97
N CYS A 55 -1.94 2.31 10.31
CA CYS A 55 -2.25 0.96 9.84
C CYS A 55 -3.54 0.41 10.43
N ASN A 56 -3.80 0.68 11.71
CA ASN A 56 -4.78 -0.08 12.49
C ASN A 56 -5.97 0.74 12.98
N TYR A 57 -5.82 2.06 13.13
CA TYR A 57 -6.81 2.91 13.79
C TYR A 57 -7.22 4.11 12.93
N ASN A 58 -6.89 4.09 11.64
CA ASN A 58 -7.21 5.13 10.68
C ASN A 58 -7.58 4.52 9.33
N ARG A 59 -8.60 5.09 8.67
CA ARG A 59 -9.05 4.66 7.33
C ARG A 59 -9.19 5.82 6.34
N HIS A 60 -8.94 7.05 6.78
CA HIS A 60 -9.22 8.25 5.97
C HIS A 60 -8.02 9.17 5.84
N TYR A 61 -7.10 9.15 6.81
CA TYR A 61 -5.92 9.99 6.81
C TYR A 61 -4.69 9.24 6.34
N ALA A 62 -3.61 9.98 6.18
CA ALA A 62 -2.30 9.44 5.84
C ALA A 62 -1.27 9.96 6.87
N GLU A 63 -0.07 9.39 6.85
CA GLU A 63 1.11 10.10 7.34
C GLU A 63 1.29 11.43 6.58
N HIS A 64 2.07 12.38 7.11
CA HIS A 64 2.23 13.68 6.46
C HIS A 64 2.86 13.55 5.06
N SER A 65 2.43 14.40 4.12
CA SER A 65 3.02 14.46 2.77
C SER A 65 4.52 14.75 2.84
N GLY A 66 5.30 13.96 2.11
CA GLY A 66 6.76 14.04 2.12
C GLY A 66 7.43 13.29 3.28
N TYR A 67 6.69 12.50 4.08
CA TYR A 67 7.27 11.67 5.15
C TYR A 67 8.48 10.87 4.67
N PHE A 68 8.37 10.26 3.49
CA PHE A 68 9.43 9.45 2.89
C PHE A 68 10.69 10.24 2.48
N LEU A 69 10.60 11.57 2.38
CA LEU A 69 11.68 12.50 2.02
C LEU A 69 12.32 13.16 3.24
N SER A 70 11.74 12.99 4.43
CA SER A 70 12.26 13.58 5.66
C SER A 70 13.68 13.07 5.94
N LYS A 71 14.55 13.95 6.48
CA LYS A 71 15.93 13.59 6.85
C LYS A 71 16.01 12.51 7.93
N GLN A 72 14.92 12.32 8.69
CA GLN A 72 14.81 11.27 9.70
C GLN A 72 14.62 9.89 9.05
N ARG A 73 14.13 9.83 7.81
CA ARG A 73 13.96 8.60 7.04
C ARG A 73 15.14 8.41 6.11
N ASN A 74 15.68 7.20 6.06
CA ASN A 74 16.71 6.82 5.09
C ASN A 74 16.12 6.07 3.89
N PHE A 75 14.83 6.28 3.59
CA PHE A 75 14.11 5.56 2.55
C PHE A 75 14.77 5.70 1.19
N THR A 76 14.78 6.89 0.58
CA THR A 76 15.23 7.08 -0.81
C THR A 76 16.62 6.50 -1.08
N SER A 77 17.58 6.74 -0.17
CA SER A 77 18.95 6.26 -0.32
C SER A 77 19.09 4.75 -0.09
N SER A 78 18.38 4.18 0.89
CA SER A 78 18.46 2.75 1.18
C SER A 78 17.69 1.93 0.14
N ALA A 79 16.53 2.41 -0.28
CA ALA A 79 15.70 1.85 -1.34
C ALA A 79 16.44 1.82 -2.68
N LYS A 80 17.13 2.91 -3.05
CA LYS A 80 17.95 2.95 -4.28
C LYS A 80 19.06 1.90 -4.25
N LYS A 81 19.81 1.82 -3.14
CA LYS A 81 20.89 0.83 -2.98
C LYS A 81 20.38 -0.60 -3.04
N GLU A 82 19.22 -0.88 -2.44
CA GLU A 82 18.59 -2.19 -2.48
C GLU A 82 18.15 -2.56 -3.90
N PHE A 83 17.49 -1.65 -4.59
CA PHE A 83 17.09 -1.82 -5.98
C PHE A 83 18.30 -2.04 -6.91
N GLU A 84 19.34 -1.22 -6.81
CA GLU A 84 20.56 -1.36 -7.60
C GLU A 84 21.29 -2.68 -7.34
N LYS A 85 21.22 -3.19 -6.11
CA LYS A 85 21.85 -4.46 -5.73
C LYS A 85 21.06 -5.68 -6.22
N ASN A 86 19.73 -5.65 -6.11
CA ASN A 86 18.89 -6.83 -6.30
C ASN A 86 18.16 -6.85 -7.65
N GLY A 87 18.12 -5.73 -8.37
CA GLY A 87 17.25 -5.54 -9.54
C GLY A 87 15.77 -5.33 -9.18
N GLU A 88 15.42 -5.39 -7.89
CA GLU A 88 14.07 -5.17 -7.39
C GLU A 88 14.09 -4.55 -5.99
N LEU A 89 12.98 -3.89 -5.63
CA LEU A 89 12.69 -3.37 -4.31
C LEU A 89 11.29 -3.84 -3.89
N VAL A 90 11.23 -4.62 -2.81
CA VAL A 90 9.96 -5.13 -2.28
C VAL A 90 9.55 -4.31 -1.06
N PHE A 91 8.27 -3.95 -0.99
CA PHE A 91 7.63 -3.26 0.13
C PHE A 91 6.73 -4.25 0.86
N TYR A 92 6.89 -4.35 2.18
CA TYR A 92 6.21 -5.36 3.00
C TYR A 92 5.24 -4.70 3.97
N ASP A 93 4.11 -5.35 4.22
CA ASP A 93 3.12 -4.94 5.21
C ASP A 93 3.78 -4.74 6.57
N SER A 94 3.63 -3.56 7.14
CA SER A 94 4.22 -3.22 8.44
C SER A 94 3.66 -4.06 9.58
N ASN A 95 2.47 -4.65 9.44
CA ASN A 95 1.90 -5.56 10.44
C ASN A 95 2.38 -7.01 10.28
N THR A 96 2.42 -7.50 9.03
CA THR A 96 2.53 -8.95 8.75
C THR A 96 3.77 -9.35 7.97
N GLY A 97 4.60 -8.42 7.52
CA GLY A 97 5.77 -8.73 6.70
C GLY A 97 5.46 -9.35 5.33
N LYS A 98 4.19 -9.47 4.93
CA LYS A 98 3.80 -9.97 3.61
C LYS A 98 4.12 -8.95 2.52
N PRO A 99 4.53 -9.38 1.31
CA PRO A 99 4.81 -8.45 0.22
C PRO A 99 3.53 -7.75 -0.25
N LEU A 100 3.58 -6.43 -0.35
CA LEU A 100 2.46 -5.60 -0.81
C LEU A 100 2.73 -4.98 -2.18
N PHE A 101 3.95 -4.48 -2.38
CA PHE A 101 4.36 -3.83 -3.62
C PHE A 101 5.76 -4.24 -4.02
N ARG A 102 6.03 -4.24 -5.32
CA ARG A 102 7.35 -4.55 -5.86
C ARG A 102 7.68 -3.60 -6.99
N PHE A 103 8.80 -2.91 -6.84
CA PHE A 103 9.37 -2.08 -7.88
C PHE A 103 10.51 -2.85 -8.55
N HIS A 104 10.33 -3.21 -9.82
CA HIS A 104 11.31 -3.98 -10.61
C HIS A 104 11.96 -3.16 -11.73
N GLY A 105 11.68 -1.85 -11.79
CA GLY A 105 12.08 -0.99 -12.92
C GLY A 105 11.34 -1.33 -14.23
N GLY A 106 11.99 -1.09 -15.37
CA GLY A 106 11.45 -1.39 -16.70
C GLY A 106 10.61 -0.26 -17.28
N LYS A 107 9.31 -0.20 -16.94
CA LYS A 107 8.39 0.84 -17.46
C LYS A 107 8.73 2.25 -16.95
N ARG A 108 9.37 2.32 -15.79
CA ARG A 108 9.95 3.55 -15.23
C ARG A 108 11.20 3.23 -14.44
N THR A 109 12.12 4.18 -14.40
CA THR A 109 13.34 4.16 -13.60
C THR A 109 13.02 4.43 -12.13
N PHE A 110 13.98 4.11 -11.24
CA PHE A 110 13.84 4.42 -9.82
C PHE A 110 13.68 5.92 -9.57
N ASP A 111 14.39 6.75 -10.34
CA ASP A 111 14.31 8.21 -10.19
C ASP A 111 12.94 8.74 -10.64
N GLU A 112 12.31 8.15 -11.65
CA GLU A 112 10.92 8.44 -12.05
C GLU A 112 9.91 8.00 -10.98
N PHE A 113 10.10 6.83 -10.36
CA PHE A 113 9.28 6.39 -9.22
C PHE A 113 9.33 7.41 -8.08
N ILE A 114 10.53 7.88 -7.71
CA ILE A 114 10.70 8.89 -6.65
C ILE A 114 10.15 10.25 -7.08
N ALA A 115 10.30 10.64 -8.36
CA ALA A 115 9.78 11.90 -8.88
C ALA A 115 8.25 11.93 -8.81
N GLU A 116 7.59 10.86 -9.26
CA GLU A 116 6.14 10.72 -9.18
C GLU A 116 5.65 10.70 -7.73
N SER A 117 6.31 9.92 -6.86
CA SER A 117 5.98 9.86 -5.44
C SER A 117 6.10 11.23 -4.76
N ARG A 118 7.09 12.04 -5.16
CA ARG A 118 7.29 13.40 -4.64
C ARG A 118 6.20 14.35 -5.11
N ALA A 119 5.80 14.25 -6.38
CA ALA A 119 4.75 15.09 -6.94
C ALA A 119 3.40 14.89 -6.22
N HIS A 120 3.15 13.69 -5.71
CA HIS A 120 1.92 13.35 -5.00
C HIS A 120 2.03 13.31 -3.48
N GLY A 121 3.25 13.35 -2.92
CA GLY A 121 3.50 13.42 -1.48
C GLY A 121 3.77 12.08 -0.80
N TRP A 122 3.46 10.96 -1.45
CA TRP A 122 3.64 9.61 -0.90
C TRP A 122 4.14 8.64 -1.99
N PRO A 123 4.82 7.54 -1.61
CA PRO A 123 5.10 6.42 -2.51
C PRO A 123 3.91 6.10 -3.41
N SER A 124 4.11 6.20 -4.72
CA SER A 124 3.05 6.06 -5.73
C SER A 124 3.34 4.88 -6.64
N PHE A 125 2.50 3.84 -6.55
CA PHE A 125 2.65 2.59 -7.30
C PHE A 125 1.68 2.50 -8.48
N ARG A 126 2.04 1.70 -9.48
CA ARG A 126 1.22 1.38 -10.66
C ARG A 126 0.79 -0.09 -10.63
N ASP A 127 -0.17 -0.45 -11.48
CA ASP A 127 -0.85 -1.76 -11.47
C ASP A 127 0.10 -2.96 -11.50
N GLU A 128 1.19 -2.89 -12.27
CA GLU A 128 2.21 -3.95 -12.34
C GLU A 128 3.10 -4.08 -11.10
N GLU A 129 3.07 -3.10 -10.20
CA GLU A 129 3.90 -3.06 -8.99
C GLU A 129 3.11 -3.52 -7.74
N VAL A 130 1.83 -3.85 -7.88
CA VAL A 130 0.98 -4.29 -6.77
C VAL A 130 0.99 -5.82 -6.67
N ASP A 131 1.25 -6.34 -5.46
CA ASP A 131 1.05 -7.77 -5.17
C ASP A 131 -0.44 -8.02 -4.89
N TRP A 132 -1.18 -8.31 -5.97
CA TRP A 132 -2.61 -8.60 -5.92
C TRP A 132 -2.97 -9.86 -5.12
N THR A 133 -2.00 -10.64 -4.65
CA THR A 133 -2.24 -11.70 -3.66
C THR A 133 -2.62 -11.09 -2.31
N ASN A 134 -1.93 -10.01 -1.92
CA ASN A 134 -2.00 -9.43 -0.57
C ASN A 134 -2.66 -8.04 -0.51
N VAL A 135 -2.90 -7.37 -1.65
CA VAL A 135 -3.52 -6.04 -1.70
C VAL A 135 -4.95 -6.12 -2.26
N ARG A 136 -5.86 -5.35 -1.68
CA ARG A 136 -7.22 -5.14 -2.19
C ARG A 136 -7.55 -3.66 -2.27
N ILE A 137 -8.40 -3.32 -3.24
CA ILE A 137 -9.01 -1.99 -3.32
C ILE A 137 -10.47 -2.10 -2.88
N LEU A 138 -10.85 -1.30 -1.90
CA LEU A 138 -12.22 -1.22 -1.41
C LEU A 138 -13.01 -0.20 -2.23
N LYS A 139 -14.32 -0.14 -1.98
CA LYS A 139 -15.19 0.84 -2.62
C LYS A 139 -14.71 2.26 -2.28
N GLY A 140 -14.69 3.15 -3.27
CA GLY A 140 -14.15 4.51 -3.08
C GLY A 140 -12.63 4.61 -3.06
N GLY A 141 -11.92 3.51 -3.33
CA GLY A 141 -10.49 3.52 -3.64
C GLY A 141 -9.55 3.27 -2.47
N GLU A 142 -10.02 2.97 -1.26
CA GLU A 142 -9.11 2.63 -0.16
C GLU A 142 -8.30 1.38 -0.49
N ALA A 143 -6.97 1.49 -0.40
CA ALA A 143 -6.04 0.38 -0.57
C ALA A 143 -5.72 -0.24 0.79
N VAL A 144 -5.90 -1.55 0.90
CA VAL A 144 -5.75 -2.31 2.15
C VAL A 144 -4.97 -3.60 1.92
N SER A 145 -4.28 -4.10 2.96
CA SER A 145 -3.81 -5.48 2.94
C SER A 145 -4.97 -6.45 3.19
N VAL A 146 -4.85 -7.69 2.72
CA VAL A 146 -5.84 -8.75 2.98
C VAL A 146 -6.01 -9.06 4.47
N ASP A 147 -5.05 -8.69 5.31
CA ASP A 147 -5.07 -8.91 6.75
C ASP A 147 -5.67 -7.72 7.54
N GLY A 148 -5.98 -6.61 6.86
CA GLY A 148 -6.67 -5.45 7.44
C GLY A 148 -5.79 -4.24 7.74
N THR A 149 -4.58 -4.17 7.20
CA THR A 149 -3.72 -2.98 7.28
C THR A 149 -4.24 -1.91 6.32
N HIS A 150 -4.51 -0.70 6.83
CA HIS A 150 -4.75 0.46 5.97
C HIS A 150 -3.44 0.89 5.28
N LEU A 151 -3.42 0.91 3.94
CA LEU A 151 -2.23 1.22 3.15
C LEU A 151 -2.26 2.64 2.59
N GLY A 152 -3.41 3.07 2.08
CA GLY A 152 -3.55 4.35 1.38
C GLY A 152 -4.76 4.31 0.44
N HIS A 153 -4.64 4.91 -0.74
CA HIS A 153 -5.74 4.98 -1.70
C HIS A 153 -5.28 4.83 -3.15
N ASN A 154 -6.09 4.16 -3.98
CA ASN A 154 -6.05 4.28 -5.43
C ASN A 154 -6.67 5.62 -5.83
N LEU A 155 -5.86 6.47 -6.46
CA LEU A 155 -6.23 7.80 -6.93
C LEU A 155 -5.86 7.91 -8.42
N PRO A 156 -6.69 7.33 -9.31
CA PRO A 156 -6.38 7.30 -10.73
C PRO A 156 -6.09 8.67 -11.32
N ASP A 157 -5.18 8.71 -12.27
CA ASP A 157 -4.82 9.89 -13.04
C ASP A 157 -4.87 9.57 -14.54
N ARG A 158 -4.38 10.50 -15.37
CA ARG A 158 -4.35 10.31 -16.83
C ARG A 158 -3.52 9.11 -17.31
N ASN A 159 -2.69 8.52 -16.45
CA ASN A 159 -1.87 7.35 -16.74
C ASN A 159 -2.48 6.05 -16.19
N GLY A 160 -3.70 6.09 -15.66
CA GLY A 160 -4.41 4.95 -15.08
C GLY A 160 -4.40 4.95 -13.55
N ASN A 161 -4.53 3.77 -12.95
CA ASN A 161 -4.50 3.63 -11.50
C ASN A 161 -3.18 4.14 -10.90
N ARG A 162 -3.27 4.77 -9.73
CA ARG A 162 -2.10 5.24 -8.97
C ARG A 162 -2.36 5.02 -7.49
N TYR A 163 -1.63 4.08 -6.91
CA TYR A 163 -1.78 3.73 -5.51
C TYR A 163 -0.87 4.63 -4.68
N CYS A 164 -1.47 5.60 -4.01
CA CYS A 164 -0.82 6.56 -3.14
C CYS A 164 -0.77 5.96 -1.73
N ILE A 165 0.40 5.48 -1.32
CA ILE A 165 0.55 4.58 -0.17
C ILE A 165 1.40 5.21 0.92
N ASN A 166 0.95 5.10 2.17
CA ASN A 166 1.71 5.47 3.35
C ASN A 166 2.99 4.62 3.42
N LEU A 167 4.16 5.26 3.49
CA LEU A 167 5.42 4.56 3.68
C LEU A 167 5.38 3.73 4.98
N VAL A 168 4.83 4.30 6.06
CA VAL A 168 4.71 3.58 7.33
C VAL A 168 3.88 2.31 7.27
N SER A 169 3.00 2.13 6.27
CA SER A 169 2.17 0.94 6.11
C SER A 169 2.85 -0.18 5.29
N CYS A 170 3.94 0.15 4.58
CA CYS A 170 4.66 -0.79 3.72
C CYS A 170 6.17 -0.86 4.03
N ALA A 171 6.52 -0.57 5.28
CA ALA A 171 7.88 -0.55 5.81
C ALA A 171 8.20 -1.77 6.68
N GLY A 172 7.42 -2.84 6.60
CA GLY A 172 7.71 -4.10 7.29
C GLY A 172 9.00 -4.75 6.80
N HIS A 173 9.54 -5.65 7.62
CA HIS A 173 10.52 -6.64 7.23
C HIS A 173 9.79 -7.90 6.73
N PRO A 174 10.37 -8.64 5.77
CA PRO A 174 9.78 -9.92 5.36
C PRO A 174 9.64 -10.85 6.55
N ASP A 175 8.46 -11.47 6.67
CA ASP A 175 8.27 -12.57 7.63
C ASP A 175 9.24 -13.72 7.28
N LYS A 176 9.79 -14.34 8.32
CA LYS A 176 10.71 -15.49 8.19
C LYS A 176 9.95 -16.78 7.92
#